data_AF-W2KLU1-F1
#
_entry.id   AF-W2KLU1-F1
#
_cell.length_a   1.000
_cell.length_b   1.000
_cell.length_c   1.000
_cell.angle_alpha   90.00
_cell.angle_beta   90.00
_cell.angle_gamma   90.00
#
_symmetry.space_group_name_H-M   'P 1'
#
loop_
_entity.id
_entity.type
_entity.pdbx_description
1 polymer ?
#
loop_
_entity_poly.entity_id
_entity_poly.type
_entity_poly.pdbx_seq_one_letter_code
_entity_poly.pdbx_strand_id
1 'polypeptide(L)'
;MSEGSAQQTSESEACGMAVADVEATRDACVTKQTRGKYKSSLNDMAKWIRKVLAKVDHNTGRFFDSSGELNLMEFTPPYFELFFFYTRAVMWKMGH
;
A
#
# COMPACT_ATOMS: atom_id res chain seq x y z
N MET A 1 32.52 -38.71 42.63
CA MET A 1 31.18 -38.13 42.76
C MET A 1 31.36 -36.62 42.87
N SER A 2 30.90 -35.71 42.02
CA SER A 2 30.09 -35.73 40.80
C SER A 2 30.28 -34.35 40.14
N GLU A 3 30.16 -34.30 38.82
CA GLU A 3 30.24 -33.11 37.95
C GLU A 3 29.08 -32.13 38.15
N GLY A 4 29.20 -30.92 37.59
CA GLY A 4 28.12 -29.95 37.38
C GLY A 4 28.68 -28.55 37.10
N SER A 5 29.24 -28.27 35.93
CA SER A 5 28.61 -27.96 34.63
C SER A 5 28.17 -26.49 34.51
N ALA A 6 28.61 -25.91 33.39
CA ALA A 6 28.52 -24.51 32.99
C ALA A 6 27.10 -24.07 32.63
N GLN A 7 26.86 -22.75 32.64
CA GLN A 7 26.25 -21.96 31.56
C GLN A 7 25.66 -20.67 32.15
N GLN A 8 26.33 -19.54 31.93
CA GLN A 8 25.59 -18.33 31.55
C GLN A 8 26.13 -17.92 30.19
N THR A 9 25.40 -18.42 29.19
CA THR A 9 25.49 -18.08 27.79
C THR A 9 25.38 -16.58 27.62
N SER A 10 26.41 -16.04 26.96
CA SER A 10 26.41 -14.80 26.22
C SER A 10 25.05 -14.48 25.59
N GLU A 11 24.39 -13.43 26.07
CA GLU A 11 23.43 -12.68 25.28
C GLU A 11 24.23 -11.90 24.24
N SER A 12 24.64 -12.63 23.21
CA SER A 12 24.99 -12.06 21.92
C SER A 12 23.81 -11.20 21.50
N GLU A 13 24.04 -9.89 21.38
CA GLU A 13 23.22 -8.96 20.61
C GLU A 13 23.10 -9.53 19.20
N ALA A 14 22.13 -10.43 19.02
CA ALA A 14 21.63 -10.77 17.72
C ALA A 14 21.07 -9.45 17.19
N CYS A 15 21.69 -8.92 16.12
CA CYS A 15 21.08 -7.99 15.20
C CYS A 15 19.74 -8.61 14.75
N GLY A 16 18.72 -8.43 15.59
CA GLY A 16 17.35 -8.71 15.28
C GLY A 16 16.98 -7.69 14.24
N MET A 17 17.18 -8.04 12.97
CA MET A 17 16.44 -7.41 11.90
C MET A 17 14.99 -7.75 12.22
N ALA A 18 14.35 -6.85 12.98
CA ALA A 18 12.94 -6.96 13.31
C ALA A 18 12.26 -7.13 11.96
N VAL A 19 11.71 -8.33 11.72
CA VAL A 19 10.75 -8.53 10.64
C VAL A 19 9.70 -7.48 10.94
N ALA A 20 9.72 -6.38 10.18
CA ALA A 20 8.80 -5.29 10.40
C ALA A 20 7.42 -5.93 10.41
N ASP A 21 6.71 -5.76 11.51
CA ASP A 21 5.36 -6.29 11.63
C ASP A 21 4.59 -5.85 10.38
N VAL A 22 4.15 -6.83 9.59
CA VAL A 22 3.53 -6.61 8.29
C VAL A 22 2.28 -5.75 8.48
N GLU A 23 1.57 -5.94 9.60
CA GLU A 23 0.42 -5.13 9.97
C GLU A 23 0.83 -3.71 10.31
N ALA A 24 1.85 -3.52 11.15
CA ALA A 24 2.37 -2.19 11.46
C ALA A 24 2.85 -1.43 10.21
N THR A 25 3.46 -2.13 9.25
CA THR A 25 3.90 -1.54 7.97
C THR A 25 2.71 -1.12 7.12
N ARG A 26 1.69 -1.99 7.00
CA ARG A 26 0.44 -1.67 6.29
C ARG A 26 -0.25 -0.46 6.93
N ASP A 27 -0.36 -0.46 8.25
CA ASP A 27 -1.06 0.56 9.00
C ASP A 27 -0.36 1.92 8.88
N ALA A 28 0.98 1.94 8.93
CA ALA A 28 1.79 3.14 8.67
C ALA A 28 1.54 3.74 7.27
N CYS A 29 1.37 2.88 6.25
CA CYS A 29 1.09 3.29 4.88
C CYS A 29 -0.30 3.92 4.70
N VAL A 30 -1.29 3.52 5.50
CA VAL A 30 -2.68 4.04 5.39
C VAL A 30 -2.99 5.19 6.37
N THR A 31 -2.02 5.62 7.18
CA THR A 31 -2.20 6.76 8.09
C THR A 31 -2.61 8.03 7.36
N LYS A 32 -3.30 8.93 8.08
CA LYS A 32 -3.65 10.26 7.56
C LYS A 32 -2.44 11.06 7.09
N GLN A 33 -1.29 10.91 7.77
CA GLN A 33 -0.05 11.60 7.39
C GLN A 33 0.45 11.10 6.03
N THR A 34 0.55 9.78 5.84
CA THR A 34 1.00 9.19 4.57
C THR A 34 0.01 9.50 3.45
N ARG A 35 -1.30 9.39 3.71
CA ARG A 35 -2.35 9.82 2.76
C ARG A 35 -2.19 11.28 2.34
N GLY A 36 -1.86 12.16 3.29
CA GLY A 36 -1.58 13.58 3.02
C GLY A 36 -0.42 13.78 2.05
N LYS A 37 0.67 13.03 2.22
CA LYS A 37 1.85 13.08 1.31
C LYS A 37 1.49 12.67 -0.12
N TYR A 38 0.63 11.66 -0.29
CA TYR A 38 0.22 11.15 -1.60
C TYR A 38 -1.11 11.71 -2.12
N LYS A 39 -1.64 12.77 -1.51
CA LYS A 39 -2.97 13.30 -1.80
C LYS A 39 -3.22 13.55 -3.29
N SER A 40 -2.25 14.10 -4.02
CA SER A 40 -2.40 14.35 -5.45
C SER A 40 -2.57 13.05 -6.24
N SER A 41 -1.68 12.07 -6.03
CA SER A 41 -1.74 10.78 -6.70
C SER A 41 -3.03 10.02 -6.38
N LEU A 42 -3.46 10.05 -5.11
CA LEU A 42 -4.74 9.47 -4.68
C LEU A 42 -5.93 10.14 -5.37
N ASN A 43 -5.90 11.46 -5.52
CA ASN A 43 -6.95 12.20 -6.24
C ASN A 43 -6.97 11.85 -7.73
N ASP A 44 -5.82 11.68 -8.37
CA ASP A 44 -5.75 11.32 -9.79
C ASP A 44 -6.24 9.90 -10.04
N MET A 45 -5.92 8.96 -9.15
CA MET A 45 -6.53 7.62 -9.18
C MET A 45 -8.03 7.68 -8.96
N ALA A 46 -8.52 8.47 -8.00
CA ALA A 46 -9.95 8.63 -7.75
C ALA A 46 -10.68 9.21 -8.97
N LYS A 47 -10.08 10.17 -9.69
CA LYS A 47 -10.61 10.69 -10.96
C LYS A 47 -10.61 9.62 -12.05
N TRP A 48 -9.53 8.84 -12.16
CA TRP A 48 -9.41 7.77 -13.13
C TRP A 48 -10.49 6.69 -12.90
N ILE A 49 -10.71 6.26 -11.65
CA ILE A 49 -11.76 5.28 -11.32
C ILE A 49 -13.12 5.79 -11.81
N ARG A 50 -13.49 7.01 -11.45
CA ARG A 50 -14.80 7.60 -11.80
C ARG A 50 -15.01 7.82 -13.29
N LYS A 51 -13.94 8.11 -14.05
CA LYS A 51 -14.05 8.51 -15.47
C LYS A 51 -13.71 7.41 -16.46
N VAL A 52 -12.90 6.45 -16.06
CA VAL A 52 -12.30 5.45 -16.95
C VAL A 52 -12.68 4.05 -16.49
N LEU A 53 -12.33 3.67 -15.26
CA LEU A 53 -12.63 2.33 -14.76
C LEU A 53 -14.14 2.07 -14.71
N ALA A 54 -14.94 3.08 -14.36
CA ALA A 54 -16.40 3.01 -14.33
C ALA A 54 -17.05 2.64 -15.68
N LYS A 55 -16.32 2.74 -16.80
CA LYS A 55 -16.80 2.33 -18.14
C LYS A 55 -16.74 0.82 -18.36
N VAL A 56 -15.92 0.11 -17.59
CA VAL A 56 -15.73 -1.34 -17.68
C VAL A 56 -16.21 -2.06 -16.42
N ASP A 57 -16.12 -1.40 -15.27
CA ASP A 57 -16.54 -1.90 -13.97
C ASP A 57 -17.63 -1.00 -13.39
N HIS A 58 -18.86 -1.47 -13.41
CA HIS A 58 -20.02 -0.68 -12.99
C HIS A 58 -20.12 -0.57 -11.45
N ASN A 59 -19.38 -1.41 -10.70
CA ASN A 59 -19.39 -1.41 -9.24
C ASN A 59 -18.16 -0.68 -8.66
N THR A 60 -17.79 0.45 -9.23
CA THR A 60 -16.66 1.27 -8.74
C THR A 60 -16.92 1.98 -7.42
N GLY A 61 -18.18 1.99 -6.96
CA GLY A 61 -18.55 2.54 -5.64
C GLY A 61 -17.80 1.88 -4.48
N ARG A 62 -17.44 0.59 -4.61
CA ARG A 62 -16.69 -0.15 -3.59
C ARG A 62 -15.32 0.43 -3.26
N PHE A 63 -14.72 1.20 -4.16
CA PHE A 63 -13.39 1.80 -3.95
C PHE A 63 -13.43 3.08 -3.12
N PHE A 64 -14.61 3.57 -2.74
CA PHE A 64 -14.76 4.80 -1.99
C PHE A 64 -15.39 4.54 -0.62
N ASP A 65 -14.83 5.16 0.42
CA ASP A 65 -15.44 5.17 1.73
C ASP A 65 -16.61 6.17 1.80
N SER A 66 -17.27 6.24 2.96
CA SER A 66 -18.41 7.15 3.19
C SER A 66 -18.06 8.63 3.08
N SER A 67 -16.77 8.99 3.18
CA SER A 67 -16.29 10.36 2.96
C SER A 67 -15.99 10.65 1.49
N GLY A 68 -16.07 9.65 0.61
CA GLY A 68 -15.76 9.75 -0.80
C GLY A 68 -14.27 9.70 -1.12
N GLU A 69 -13.43 9.40 -0.13
CA GLU A 69 -12.00 9.13 -0.32
C GLU A 69 -11.76 7.68 -0.73
N LEU A 70 -10.60 7.40 -1.32
CA LEU A 70 -10.25 6.04 -1.71
C LEU A 70 -10.12 5.14 -0.47
N ASN A 71 -10.83 4.01 -0.52
CA ASN A 71 -10.65 2.92 0.40
C ASN A 71 -9.42 2.10 -0.03
N LEU A 72 -8.28 2.37 0.60
CA LEU A 72 -7.00 1.71 0.30
C LEU A 72 -6.97 0.22 0.66
N MET A 73 -7.94 -0.29 1.42
CA MET A 73 -8.06 -1.71 1.70
C MET A 73 -8.68 -2.47 0.51
N GLU A 74 -9.56 -1.82 -0.23
CA GLU A 74 -10.23 -2.38 -1.43
C GLU A 74 -9.43 -2.10 -2.71
N PHE A 75 -8.63 -1.03 -2.71
CA PHE A 75 -7.80 -0.65 -3.84
C PHE A 75 -6.49 -1.47 -3.87
N THR A 76 -6.60 -2.70 -4.35
CA THR A 76 -5.52 -3.70 -4.37
C THR A 76 -4.45 -3.42 -5.44
N PRO A 77 -3.25 -4.03 -5.34
CA PRO A 77 -2.16 -3.83 -6.31
C PRO A 77 -2.53 -3.99 -7.79
N PRO A 78 -3.39 -4.94 -8.21
CA PRO A 78 -3.81 -5.04 -9.62
C PRO A 78 -4.48 -3.77 -10.18
N TYR A 79 -5.23 -3.03 -9.36
CA TYR A 79 -5.85 -1.77 -9.79
C TYR A 79 -4.84 -0.63 -9.90
N PHE A 80 -3.80 -0.64 -9.06
CA PHE A 80 -2.66 0.26 -9.23
C PHE A 80 -1.96 0.01 -10.56
N GLU A 81 -1.68 -1.25 -10.90
CA GLU A 81 -1.04 -1.59 -12.17
C GLU A 81 -1.89 -1.16 -13.37
N LEU A 82 -3.19 -1.41 -13.33
CA LEU A 82 -4.12 -0.96 -14.38
C LEU A 82 -4.10 0.57 -14.54
N PHE A 83 -4.05 1.32 -13.44
CA PHE A 83 -3.88 2.77 -13.47
C PHE A 83 -2.54 3.18 -14.08
N PHE A 84 -1.44 2.49 -13.75
CA PHE A 84 -0.13 2.76 -14.34
C PHE A 84 -0.12 2.52 -15.86
N PHE A 85 -0.69 1.41 -16.33
CA PHE A 85 -0.80 1.15 -17.77
C PHE A 85 -1.63 2.20 -18.49
N TYR A 86 -2.75 2.62 -17.92
CA TYR A 86 -3.56 3.71 -18.46
C TYR A 86 -2.75 5.00 -18.56
N THR A 87 -2.07 5.40 -17.48
CA THR A 87 -1.31 6.65 -17.43
C THR A 87 -0.17 6.66 -18.46
N ARG A 88 0.52 5.52 -18.62
CA ARG A 88 1.55 5.33 -19.66
C ARG A 88 0.97 5.46 -21.07
N ALA A 89 -0.19 4.86 -21.34
CA ALA A 89 -0.85 4.96 -22.63
C ALA A 89 -1.30 6.40 -22.95
N VAL A 90 -1.81 7.13 -21.95
CA VAL A 90 -2.18 8.55 -22.09
C VAL A 90 -0.96 9.42 -22.34
N MET A 91 0.13 9.21 -21.58
CA MET A 91 1.40 9.94 -21.78
C MET A 91 1.98 9.68 -23.18
N TRP A 92 1.95 8.44 -23.65
CA TRP A 92 2.37 8.10 -25.01
C TRP A 92 1.54 8.84 -26.07
N LYS A 93 0.22 8.97 -25.85
CA LYS A 93 -0.70 9.63 -26.80
C LYS A 93 -0.59 11.15 -26.83
N MET A 94 -0.03 11.79 -25.78
CA MET A 94 0.19 13.24 -25.74
C MET A 94 1.59 13.67 -26.19
N GLY A 95 2.51 12.72 -26.40
CA GLY A 95 3.88 12.98 -26.86
C GLY A 95 4.07 12.91 -28.38
N HIS A 96 2.99 12.85 -29.16
CA HIS A 96 3.00 12.69 -30.61
C HIS A 96 2.01 13.64 -31.29
#